data_AF-A0A4Z1F101-F1
#
_entry.id   AF-A0A4Z1F101-F1
#
_cell.length_a   1.000
_cell.length_b   1.000
_cell.length_c   1.000
_cell.angle_alpha   90.00
_cell.angle_beta   90.00
_cell.angle_gamma   90.00
#
_symmetry.space_group_name_H-M   'P 1'
#
loop_
_entity.id
_entity.type
_entity.pdbx_description
1 polymer ?
#
loop_
_entity_poly.entity_id
_entity_poly.type
_entity_poly.pdbx_seq_one_letter_code
_entity_poly.pdbx_strand_id
1 'polypeptide(L)'
;MQSTLPTKRIQDYRSGYPQFSALISTHESFFLCRRFPRLRARLLLLKQDKLSLLEQRLDEIDQNELCPLFLGQSRSDKNVARNALLSEIETSLAEYDSFVERTHHSLNINAAQGREVQSLRNWVSNTGGLSREETAYLTYDKELMSLASPGDDAIKRSENWVEDALIKFYQVFRKHFNPNDDDHNFNNVVPSDRILFNKIENNRFDYGRGDTSSS
;
A
#
# COMPACT_ATOMS: atom_id res chain seq x y z
N MET A 1 13.85 44.53 2.21
CA MET A 1 14.11 43.81 0.95
C MET A 1 13.76 42.35 1.20
N GLN A 2 12.60 41.88 0.71
CA GLN A 2 12.24 40.45 0.78
C GLN A 2 12.96 39.74 -0.39
N SER A 3 13.89 38.85 -0.07
CA SER A 3 14.54 37.99 -1.05
C SER A 3 13.56 36.91 -1.50
N THR A 4 12.89 37.12 -2.64
CA THR A 4 12.12 36.08 -3.32
C THR A 4 13.09 35.11 -3.97
N LEU A 5 13.42 34.01 -3.27
CA LEU A 5 14.14 32.90 -3.88
C LEU A 5 13.33 32.38 -5.08
N PRO A 6 13.94 32.11 -6.24
CA PRO A 6 13.21 31.60 -7.40
C PRO A 6 12.62 30.23 -7.07
N THR A 7 11.29 30.14 -7.02
CA THR A 7 10.60 28.87 -6.88
C THR A 7 10.81 28.04 -8.13
N LYS A 8 11.56 26.95 -8.01
CA LYS A 8 11.80 25.99 -9.08
C LYS A 8 10.48 25.40 -9.56
N ARG A 9 10.20 25.42 -10.86
CA ARG A 9 8.99 24.82 -11.43
C ARG A 9 9.16 23.29 -11.48
N ILE A 10 8.06 22.54 -11.46
CA ILE A 10 8.07 21.06 -11.56
C ILE A 10 8.90 20.59 -12.78
N GLN A 11 8.73 21.27 -13.92
CA GLN A 11 9.44 20.96 -15.16
C GLN A 11 10.97 21.16 -15.10
N ASP A 12 11.47 21.93 -14.13
CA ASP A 12 12.91 22.17 -13.96
C ASP A 12 13.60 21.00 -13.22
N TYR A 13 12.83 20.02 -12.73
CA TYR A 13 13.34 18.78 -12.13
C TYR A 13 13.56 17.71 -13.20
N ARG A 14 14.58 16.87 -12.98
CA ARG A 14 14.91 15.76 -13.89
C ARG A 14 13.74 14.76 -13.94
N SER A 15 13.43 14.27 -15.15
CA SER A 15 12.39 13.25 -15.37
C SER A 15 12.57 12.03 -14.46
N GLY A 16 11.45 11.40 -14.10
CA GLY A 16 11.35 10.32 -13.12
C GLY A 16 11.04 10.81 -11.72
N TYR A 17 11.60 10.15 -10.70
CA TYR A 17 11.33 10.45 -9.29
C TYR A 17 11.52 11.92 -8.89
N PRO A 18 12.57 12.65 -9.33
CA PRO A 18 12.74 14.04 -8.92
C PRO A 18 11.59 14.94 -9.38
N GLN A 19 11.05 14.69 -10.58
CA GLN A 19 9.93 15.45 -11.11
C GLN A 19 8.59 15.00 -10.50
N PHE A 20 8.41 13.70 -10.28
CA PHE A 20 7.19 13.18 -9.67
C PHE A 20 7.06 13.56 -8.21
N SER A 21 8.16 13.55 -7.44
CA SER A 21 8.15 14.01 -6.05
C SER A 21 7.89 15.52 -5.97
N ALA A 22 8.44 16.31 -6.89
CA ALA A 22 8.12 17.73 -7.01
C ALA A 22 6.62 17.95 -7.29
N LEU A 23 6.00 17.14 -8.16
CA LEU A 23 4.55 17.16 -8.38
C LEU A 23 3.78 16.81 -7.10
N ILE A 24 4.09 15.69 -6.45
CA ILE A 24 3.40 15.27 -5.21
C ILE A 24 3.49 16.37 -4.14
N SER A 25 4.66 17.03 -4.01
CA SER A 25 4.86 18.10 -3.03
C SER A 25 4.07 19.39 -3.31
N THR A 26 3.39 19.51 -4.45
CA THR A 26 2.62 20.73 -4.77
C THR A 26 1.34 20.85 -3.96
N HIS A 27 0.73 19.74 -3.56
CA HIS A 27 -0.51 19.76 -2.79
C HIS A 27 -0.58 18.57 -1.84
N GLU A 28 -1.03 18.78 -0.61
CA GLU A 28 -1.13 17.73 0.40
C GLU A 28 -2.01 16.55 -0.07
N SER A 29 -3.06 16.83 -0.84
CA SER A 29 -3.95 15.79 -1.38
C SER A 29 -3.30 14.86 -2.41
N PHE A 30 -2.10 15.20 -2.93
CA PHE A 30 -1.31 14.31 -3.78
C PHE A 30 -0.41 13.34 -2.99
N PHE A 31 -0.32 13.47 -1.66
CA PHE A 31 0.34 12.48 -0.81
C PHE A 31 -0.55 11.24 -0.65
N LEU A 32 -0.71 10.52 -1.75
CA LEU A 32 -1.48 9.28 -1.84
C LEU A 32 -0.58 8.08 -1.65
N CYS A 33 -1.03 7.13 -0.84
CA CYS A 33 -0.36 5.84 -0.73
C CYS A 33 -1.37 4.70 -0.57
N ARG A 34 -0.91 3.47 -0.76
CA ARG A 34 -1.72 2.27 -0.65
C ARG A 34 -1.72 1.76 0.79
N ARG A 35 -2.90 1.45 1.32
CA ARG A 35 -3.10 0.97 2.70
C ARG A 35 -3.01 -0.55 2.89
N PHE A 36 -2.74 -1.31 1.82
CA PHE A 36 -2.53 -2.78 1.80
C PHE A 36 -3.34 -3.59 2.85
N PRO A 37 -4.69 -3.51 2.87
CA PRO A 37 -5.51 -4.12 3.91
C PRO A 37 -5.37 -5.65 3.93
N ARG A 38 -5.28 -6.30 2.76
CA ARG A 38 -5.09 -7.75 2.65
C ARG A 38 -3.78 -8.22 3.27
N LEU A 39 -2.68 -7.48 3.04
CA LEU A 39 -1.37 -7.84 3.60
C LEU A 39 -1.36 -7.61 5.12
N ARG A 40 -1.94 -6.50 5.59
CA ARG A 40 -2.09 -6.24 7.03
C ARG A 40 -2.89 -7.35 7.72
N ALA A 41 -4.03 -7.75 7.15
CA ALA A 41 -4.85 -8.83 7.68
C ALA A 41 -4.08 -10.16 7.75
N ARG A 42 -3.32 -10.51 6.70
CA ARG A 42 -2.49 -11.73 6.71
C ARG A 42 -1.44 -11.70 7.82
N LEU A 43 -0.78 -10.56 8.03
CA LEU A 43 0.22 -10.43 9.08
C LEU A 43 -0.41 -10.45 10.49
N LEU A 44 -1.61 -9.88 10.67
CA LEU A 44 -2.36 -9.98 11.92
C LEU A 44 -2.64 -11.44 12.27
N LEU A 45 -3.22 -12.20 11.33
CA LEU A 45 -3.56 -13.62 11.53
C LEU A 45 -2.33 -14.45 11.92
N LEU A 46 -1.19 -14.24 11.24
CA LEU A 46 0.05 -14.95 11.55
C LEU A 46 0.60 -14.60 12.94
N LYS A 47 0.48 -13.34 13.37
CA LYS A 47 0.91 -12.92 14.71
C LYS A 47 0.00 -13.47 15.80
N GLN A 48 -1.31 -13.51 15.57
CA GLN A 48 -2.29 -14.11 16.48
C GLN A 48 -2.05 -15.61 16.66
N ASP A 49 -1.82 -16.33 15.57
CA ASP A 49 -1.52 -17.76 15.59
C ASP A 49 -0.22 -18.03 16.36
N LYS A 50 0.84 -17.23 16.12
CA LYS A 50 2.10 -17.32 16.88
C LYS A 50 1.84 -17.18 18.38
N LEU A 51 1.09 -16.17 18.80
CA LEU A 51 0.77 -15.95 20.22
C LEU A 51 -0.05 -17.11 20.80
N SER A 52 -1.00 -17.66 20.03
CA SER A 52 -1.81 -18.81 20.45
C SER A 52 -0.94 -20.06 20.69
N LEU A 53 0.05 -20.31 19.83
CA LEU A 53 1.00 -21.41 20.01
C LEU A 53 1.91 -21.19 21.23
N LEU A 54 2.34 -19.95 21.49
CA LEU A 54 3.16 -19.64 22.67
C LEU A 54 2.36 -19.76 23.96
N GLU A 55 1.10 -19.32 23.97
CA GLU A 55 0.16 -19.47 25.08
C GLU A 55 -0.07 -20.95 25.40
N GLN A 56 -0.38 -21.77 24.39
CA GLN A 56 -0.54 -23.22 24.57
C GLN A 56 0.71 -23.86 25.19
N ARG A 57 1.91 -23.50 24.72
CA ARG A 57 3.17 -24.02 25.27
C ARG A 57 3.41 -23.57 26.71
N LEU A 58 2.98 -22.36 27.07
CA LEU A 58 3.10 -21.86 28.43
C LEU A 58 2.19 -22.67 29.36
N ASP A 59 0.94 -22.89 28.95
CA ASP A 59 -0.01 -23.74 29.68
C ASP A 59 0.53 -25.16 29.86
N GLU A 60 1.14 -25.74 28.82
CA GLU A 60 1.79 -27.05 28.90
C GLU A 60 2.94 -27.07 29.92
N ILE A 61 3.78 -26.03 29.97
CA ILE A 61 4.87 -25.93 30.96
C ILE A 61 4.30 -25.82 32.38
N ASP A 62 3.29 -24.97 32.57
CA ASP A 62 2.67 -24.76 33.89
C ASP A 62 1.94 -26.03 34.38
N GLN A 63 1.26 -26.75 33.49
CA GLN A 63 0.61 -28.03 33.83
C GLN A 63 1.59 -29.12 34.24
N ASN A 64 2.81 -29.10 33.68
CA ASN A 64 3.85 -30.10 33.96
C ASN A 64 4.84 -29.65 35.07
N GLU A 65 4.60 -28.52 35.74
CA GLU A 65 5.47 -28.04 36.81
C GLU A 65 5.35 -28.92 38.06
N LEU A 66 6.51 -29.45 38.50
CA LEU A 66 6.60 -30.35 39.64
C LEU A 66 6.72 -29.60 40.98
N CYS A 67 7.10 -28.33 40.94
CA CYS A 67 7.29 -27.48 42.10
C CYS A 67 6.20 -26.38 42.17
N PRO A 68 5.09 -26.60 42.92
CA PRO A 68 4.01 -25.61 43.02
C PRO A 68 4.44 -24.23 43.52
N LEU A 69 5.53 -24.16 44.31
CA LEU A 69 6.12 -22.89 44.76
C LEU A 69 6.57 -22.02 43.58
N PHE A 70 7.05 -22.62 42.48
CA PHE A 70 7.44 -21.86 41.30
C PHE A 70 6.23 -21.21 40.62
N LEU A 71 5.06 -21.87 40.62
CA LEU A 71 3.82 -21.30 40.08
C LEU A 71 3.27 -20.18 40.98
N GLY A 72 3.41 -20.32 42.31
CA GLY A 72 2.86 -19.37 43.28
C GLY A 72 3.77 -18.18 43.65
N GLN A 73 5.06 -18.25 43.32
CA GLN A 73 6.05 -17.25 43.73
C GLN A 73 7.09 -17.00 42.64
N SER A 74 6.84 -16.00 41.79
CA SER A 74 7.73 -15.62 40.67
C SER A 74 9.17 -15.32 41.11
N ARG A 75 9.37 -14.71 42.28
CA ARG A 75 10.71 -14.44 42.85
C ARG A 75 11.54 -15.71 43.11
N SER A 76 10.87 -16.85 43.23
CA SER A 76 11.46 -18.15 43.50
C SER A 76 11.36 -19.09 42.30
N ASP A 77 10.79 -18.63 41.18
CA ASP A 77 10.65 -19.41 39.97
C ASP A 77 12.00 -19.63 39.29
N LYS A 78 12.43 -20.89 39.25
CA LYS A 78 13.67 -21.32 38.60
C LYS A 78 13.42 -22.10 37.32
N ASN A 79 12.18 -22.16 36.83
CA ASN A 79 11.86 -22.83 35.59
C ASN A 79 12.40 -22.02 34.40
N VAL A 80 13.58 -22.41 33.90
CA VAL A 80 14.28 -21.71 32.82
C VAL A 80 13.47 -21.72 31.53
N ALA A 81 12.77 -22.83 31.24
CA ALA A 81 11.96 -22.95 30.04
C ALA A 81 10.77 -21.99 30.06
N ARG A 82 10.05 -21.90 31.19
CA ARG A 82 8.96 -20.95 31.37
C ARG A 82 9.44 -19.51 31.25
N ASN A 83 10.51 -19.16 31.96
CA ASN A 83 11.06 -17.80 31.94
C ASN A 83 11.50 -17.37 30.53
N ALA A 84 12.15 -18.27 29.78
CA ALA A 84 12.51 -18.01 28.39
C ALA A 84 11.28 -17.82 27.49
N LEU A 85 10.25 -18.66 27.66
CA LEU A 85 9.01 -18.57 26.89
C LEU A 85 8.25 -17.27 27.20
N LEU A 86 8.17 -16.87 28.47
CA LEU A 86 7.56 -15.60 28.89
C LEU A 86 8.26 -14.39 28.26
N SER A 87 9.59 -14.40 28.14
CA SER A 87 10.32 -13.33 27.45
C SER A 87 10.02 -13.29 25.94
N GLU A 88 9.87 -14.46 25.30
CA GLU A 88 9.45 -14.53 23.90
C GLU A 88 8.01 -14.02 23.71
N ILE A 89 7.11 -14.36 24.63
CA ILE A 89 5.72 -13.89 24.66
C ILE A 89 5.69 -12.37 24.81
N GLU A 90 6.44 -11.80 25.75
CA GLU A 90 6.52 -10.35 25.95
C GLU A 90 6.93 -9.62 24.66
N THR A 91 7.99 -10.11 24.01
CA THR A 91 8.46 -9.56 22.73
C THR A 91 7.39 -9.69 21.64
N SER A 92 6.77 -10.86 21.54
CA SER A 92 5.76 -11.15 20.50
C SER A 92 4.47 -10.34 20.70
N LEU A 93 4.06 -10.12 21.95
CA LEU A 93 2.92 -9.27 22.31
C LEU A 93 3.19 -7.81 21.96
N ALA A 94 4.35 -7.28 22.35
CA ALA A 94 4.72 -5.90 22.02
C ALA A 94 4.73 -5.66 20.49
N GLU A 95 5.23 -6.61 19.72
CA GLU A 95 5.18 -6.55 18.25
C GLU A 95 3.75 -6.63 17.70
N TYR A 96 2.90 -7.47 18.28
CA TYR A 96 1.51 -7.63 17.89
C TYR A 96 0.72 -6.35 18.16
N ASP A 97 0.79 -5.81 19.38
CA ASP A 97 0.08 -4.60 19.80
C ASP A 97 0.49 -3.40 18.96
N SER A 98 1.80 -3.18 18.77
CA SER A 98 2.31 -2.13 17.88
C SER A 98 1.81 -2.29 16.44
N PHE A 99 1.66 -3.53 15.96
CA PHE A 99 1.15 -3.79 14.61
C PHE A 99 -0.37 -3.57 14.51
N VAL A 100 -1.13 -3.92 15.54
CA VAL A 100 -2.57 -3.65 15.66
C VAL A 100 -2.81 -2.14 15.62
N GLU A 101 -2.09 -1.36 16.43
CA GLU A 101 -2.22 0.10 16.47
C GLU A 101 -1.93 0.75 15.12
N ARG A 102 -0.80 0.38 14.48
CA ARG A 102 -0.44 0.88 13.14
C ARG A 102 -1.44 0.47 12.07
N THR A 103 -2.00 -0.74 12.18
CA THR A 103 -3.05 -1.21 11.27
C THR A 103 -4.33 -0.42 11.46
N HIS A 104 -4.78 -0.25 12.71
CA HIS A 104 -5.95 0.55 13.06
C HIS A 104 -5.80 1.98 12.55
N HIS A 105 -4.68 2.65 12.82
CA HIS A 105 -4.41 3.98 12.32
C HIS A 105 -4.51 4.03 10.78
N SER A 106 -3.84 3.11 10.09
CA SER A 106 -3.85 3.05 8.63
C SER A 106 -5.23 2.77 8.01
N LEU A 107 -6.14 2.08 8.71
CA LEU A 107 -7.49 1.82 8.24
C LEU A 107 -8.42 3.03 8.43
N ASN A 108 -8.12 3.89 9.41
CA ASN A 108 -8.89 5.10 9.72
C ASN A 108 -8.41 6.35 8.96
N ILE A 109 -7.28 6.29 8.24
CA ILE A 109 -6.89 7.36 7.32
C ILE A 109 -7.94 7.46 6.19
N ASN A 110 -8.31 8.68 5.84
CA ASN A 110 -9.28 8.98 4.80
C ASN A 110 -8.93 8.30 3.47
N ALA A 111 -9.97 7.82 2.78
CA ALA A 111 -9.82 7.35 1.41
C ALA A 111 -9.30 8.47 0.50
N ALA A 112 -8.48 8.11 -0.49
CA ALA A 112 -8.06 9.07 -1.49
C ALA A 112 -9.26 9.57 -2.30
N GLN A 113 -9.33 10.87 -2.53
CA GLN A 113 -10.36 11.47 -3.36
C GLN A 113 -10.13 11.10 -4.84
N GLY A 114 -11.21 10.82 -5.57
CA GLY A 114 -11.12 10.27 -6.94
C GLY A 114 -10.49 11.23 -7.95
N ARG A 115 -10.66 12.55 -7.76
CA ARG A 115 -10.10 13.57 -8.64
C ARG A 115 -8.58 13.58 -8.60
N GLU A 116 -8.01 13.51 -7.41
CA GLU A 116 -6.57 13.53 -7.12
C GLU A 116 -5.90 12.29 -7.68
N VAL A 117 -6.51 11.12 -7.45
CA VAL A 117 -6.06 9.86 -8.04
C VAL A 117 -6.02 9.96 -9.56
N GLN A 118 -7.07 10.51 -10.17
CA GLN A 118 -7.14 10.67 -11.62
C GLN A 118 -6.10 11.67 -12.14
N SER A 119 -5.86 12.78 -11.43
CA SER A 119 -4.82 13.75 -11.76
C SER A 119 -3.43 13.12 -11.79
N LEU A 120 -3.10 12.30 -10.79
CA LEU A 120 -1.81 11.58 -10.76
C LEU A 120 -1.71 10.53 -11.87
N ARG A 121 -2.77 9.74 -12.12
CA ARG A 121 -2.80 8.75 -13.22
C ARG A 121 -2.57 9.41 -14.57
N ASN A 122 -3.29 10.49 -14.82
CA ASN A 122 -3.19 11.32 -16.00
C ASN A 122 -1.76 11.85 -16.17
N TRP A 123 -1.15 12.36 -15.11
CA TRP A 123 0.22 12.82 -15.17
C TRP A 123 1.17 11.68 -15.55
N VAL A 124 1.11 10.56 -14.85
CA VAL A 124 1.98 9.39 -15.09
C VAL A 124 1.83 8.87 -16.51
N SER A 125 0.60 8.77 -17.04
CA SER A 125 0.36 8.28 -18.40
C SER A 125 0.95 9.19 -19.48
N ASN A 126 1.07 10.49 -19.21
CA ASN A 126 1.52 11.49 -20.17
C ASN A 126 3.01 11.82 -20.06
N THR A 127 3.64 11.63 -18.89
CA THR A 127 5.06 11.95 -18.69
C THR A 127 5.99 10.81 -19.03
N GLY A 128 5.55 9.56 -18.87
CA GLY A 128 6.37 8.37 -19.14
C GLY A 128 7.67 8.31 -18.32
N GLY A 129 7.81 9.13 -17.27
CA GLY A 129 9.06 9.27 -16.50
C GLY A 129 9.26 8.19 -15.44
N LEU A 130 8.19 7.49 -15.06
CA LEU A 130 8.21 6.38 -14.10
C LEU A 130 7.75 5.08 -14.75
N SER A 131 8.24 3.97 -14.23
CA SER A 131 7.83 2.65 -14.69
C SER A 131 6.35 2.38 -14.38
N ARG A 132 5.73 1.50 -15.17
CA ARG A 132 4.33 1.12 -14.96
C ARG A 132 4.17 0.34 -13.65
N GLU A 133 5.18 -0.43 -13.28
CA GLU A 133 5.24 -1.25 -12.09
C GLU A 133 5.24 -0.39 -10.82
N GLU A 134 6.02 0.70 -10.81
CA GLU A 134 6.10 1.62 -9.67
C GLU A 134 4.85 2.46 -9.49
N THR A 135 4.09 2.73 -10.56
CA THR A 135 2.88 3.55 -10.53
C THR A 135 1.59 2.72 -10.50
N ALA A 136 1.70 1.38 -10.59
CA ALA A 136 0.58 0.46 -10.54
C ALA A 136 -0.24 0.56 -9.25
N TYR A 137 0.33 1.06 -8.15
CA TYR A 137 -0.41 1.28 -6.91
C TYR A 137 -1.61 2.23 -7.10
N LEU A 138 -1.53 3.17 -8.04
CA LEU A 138 -2.61 4.09 -8.37
C LEU A 138 -3.85 3.38 -8.93
N THR A 139 -3.75 2.10 -9.34
CA THR A 139 -4.91 1.32 -9.84
C THR A 139 -5.80 0.75 -8.72
N TYR A 140 -5.35 0.79 -7.46
CA TYR A 140 -6.06 0.18 -6.33
C TYR A 140 -6.98 1.19 -5.63
N ASP A 141 -7.98 1.73 -6.33
CA ASP A 141 -8.84 2.83 -5.83
C ASP A 141 -9.35 2.64 -4.40
N LYS A 142 -9.85 1.43 -4.08
CA LYS A 142 -10.42 1.10 -2.77
C LYS A 142 -9.37 1.01 -1.65
N GLU A 143 -8.09 0.90 -2.00
CA GLU A 143 -6.99 0.78 -1.05
C GLU A 143 -6.15 2.06 -0.95
N LEU A 144 -6.39 3.07 -1.79
CA LEU A 144 -5.68 4.34 -1.72
C LEU A 144 -6.18 5.17 -0.54
N MET A 145 -5.25 5.80 0.16
CA MET A 145 -5.51 6.71 1.28
C MET A 145 -4.76 8.03 1.07
N SER A 146 -5.35 9.13 1.53
CA SER A 146 -4.74 10.46 1.51
C SER A 146 -4.09 10.74 2.86
N LEU A 147 -2.83 11.16 2.86
CA LEU A 147 -2.14 11.59 4.08
C LEU A 147 -2.41 13.05 4.43
N ALA A 148 -3.21 13.77 3.63
CA ALA A 148 -3.64 15.11 3.94
C ALA A 148 -4.55 15.12 5.19
N SER A 149 -4.47 16.20 5.98
CA SER A 149 -5.31 16.34 7.18
C SER A 149 -6.79 16.42 6.79
N PRO A 150 -7.70 15.70 7.47
CA PRO A 150 -9.14 15.77 7.25
C PRO A 150 -9.76 17.18 7.42
N GLY A 151 -9.01 18.13 8.01
CA GLY A 151 -9.52 19.43 8.46
C GLY A 151 -9.39 20.59 7.48
N ASP A 152 -8.56 20.50 6.44
CA ASP A 152 -8.31 21.65 5.54
C ASP A 152 -9.10 21.59 4.22
N ASP A 153 -9.71 20.44 3.88
CA ASP A 153 -10.45 20.27 2.62
C ASP A 153 -11.85 20.90 2.64
N ALA A 154 -12.43 21.17 3.82
CA ALA A 154 -13.68 21.93 3.91
C ALA A 154 -13.47 23.44 3.70
N ILE A 155 -12.25 23.96 3.87
CA ILE A 155 -11.92 25.38 3.75
C ILE A 155 -10.51 25.56 3.16
N LYS A 156 -10.34 25.33 1.86
CA LYS A 156 -9.42 26.12 1.01
C LYS A 156 -9.73 25.92 -0.46
N ARG A 157 -10.60 26.81 -0.92
CA ARG A 157 -10.71 27.24 -2.31
C ARG A 157 -9.32 27.65 -2.83
N SER A 158 -8.66 26.76 -3.56
CA SER A 158 -7.75 27.09 -4.65
C SER A 158 -7.47 25.87 -5.53
N GLU A 159 -8.50 25.32 -6.15
CA GLU A 159 -8.39 24.27 -7.19
C GLU A 159 -7.63 24.78 -8.43
N ASN A 160 -7.64 26.09 -8.67
CA ASN A 160 -7.14 26.70 -9.90
C ASN A 160 -5.63 26.54 -10.12
N TRP A 161 -4.79 26.54 -9.07
CA TRP A 161 -3.34 26.49 -9.28
C TRP A 161 -2.81 25.09 -9.64
N VAL A 162 -3.42 24.05 -9.08
CA VAL A 162 -3.10 22.65 -9.40
C VAL A 162 -3.54 22.33 -10.83
N GLU A 163 -4.76 22.74 -11.19
CA GLU A 163 -5.25 22.65 -12.56
C GLU A 163 -4.37 23.48 -13.51
N ASP A 164 -3.98 24.70 -13.17
CA ASP A 164 -3.07 25.51 -14.00
C ASP A 164 -1.69 24.87 -14.20
N ALA A 165 -1.14 24.22 -13.18
CA ALA A 165 0.14 23.52 -13.27
C ALA A 165 0.03 22.28 -14.18
N LEU A 166 -1.05 21.50 -14.02
CA LEU A 166 -1.34 20.34 -14.85
C LEU A 166 -1.67 20.75 -16.30
N ILE A 167 -2.47 21.79 -16.51
CA ILE A 167 -2.85 22.33 -17.82
C ILE A 167 -1.62 22.88 -18.56
N LYS A 168 -0.77 23.68 -17.90
CA LYS A 168 0.50 24.14 -18.49
C LYS A 168 1.37 22.96 -18.88
N PHE A 169 1.41 21.92 -18.05
CA PHE A 169 2.16 20.71 -18.32
C PHE A 169 1.60 19.95 -19.56
N TYR A 170 0.28 19.74 -19.62
CA TYR A 170 -0.42 19.16 -20.77
C TYR A 170 -0.15 19.93 -22.07
N GLN A 171 -0.15 21.27 -22.03
CA GLN A 171 0.11 22.12 -23.20
C GLN A 171 1.57 22.05 -23.66
N VAL A 172 2.53 21.99 -22.73
CA VAL A 172 3.96 21.91 -23.05
C VAL A 172 4.33 20.55 -23.64
N PHE A 173 3.82 19.46 -23.08
CA PHE A 173 4.07 18.11 -23.63
C PHE A 173 3.36 17.89 -24.97
N ARG A 174 2.11 18.39 -25.14
CA ARG A 174 1.41 18.36 -26.43
C ARG A 174 2.14 19.13 -27.53
N LYS A 175 2.90 20.18 -27.19
CA LYS A 175 3.75 20.91 -28.16
C LYS A 175 5.02 20.15 -28.58
N HIS A 176 5.54 19.25 -27.74
CA HIS A 176 6.72 18.44 -28.08
C HIS A 176 6.36 17.12 -28.78
N PHE A 177 5.09 16.71 -28.74
CA PHE A 177 4.52 15.59 -29.49
C PHE A 177 3.56 16.13 -30.57
N ASN A 178 4.11 16.77 -31.60
CA ASN A 178 3.39 17.08 -32.83
C ASN A 178 3.99 16.23 -33.96
N PRO A 179 3.50 15.00 -34.20
CA PRO A 179 3.95 14.18 -35.31
C PRO A 179 3.15 14.57 -36.55
N ASN A 180 3.54 15.68 -37.18
CA ASN A 180 3.25 15.89 -38.59
C ASN A 180 4.60 16.04 -39.29
N ASP A 181 5.17 14.91 -39.70
CA ASP A 181 5.87 14.79 -40.97
C ASP A 181 5.59 13.38 -41.53
N ASP A 182 4.85 13.40 -42.63
CA ASP A 182 4.71 12.48 -43.76
C ASP A 182 3.88 11.17 -43.68
N ASP A 183 2.77 11.24 -44.42
CA ASP A 183 1.91 10.18 -44.93
C ASP A 183 2.68 9.04 -45.64
N HIS A 184 2.37 7.80 -45.31
CA HIS A 184 2.03 6.77 -46.31
C HIS A 184 1.27 5.58 -45.68
N ASN A 185 -0.04 5.55 -45.95
CA ASN A 185 -0.87 4.37 -46.23
C ASN A 185 -0.68 3.10 -45.37
N PHE A 186 -1.62 2.86 -44.46
CA PHE A 186 -2.16 1.51 -44.23
C PHE A 186 -3.65 1.60 -43.87
N ASN A 187 -4.50 1.61 -44.89
CA ASN A 187 -5.83 1.03 -44.75
C ASN A 187 -5.68 -0.50 -44.67
N ASN A 188 -6.45 -1.11 -43.76
CA ASN A 188 -6.69 -2.55 -43.53
C ASN A 188 -5.68 -3.31 -42.66
N VAL A 189 -5.91 -3.34 -41.33
CA VAL A 189 -6.05 -4.60 -40.58
C VAL A 189 -7.08 -4.40 -39.46
N VAL A 190 -8.05 -5.31 -39.41
CA VAL A 190 -9.14 -5.46 -38.42
C VAL A 190 -8.59 -5.61 -36.99
N PRO A 191 -9.32 -5.20 -35.93
CA PRO A 191 -8.83 -5.27 -34.56
C PRO A 191 -8.81 -6.72 -34.07
N SER A 192 -7.65 -7.22 -33.63
CA SER A 192 -7.56 -8.49 -32.91
C SER A 192 -6.77 -8.35 -31.62
N ASP A 193 -7.40 -8.88 -30.58
CA ASP A 193 -6.84 -9.40 -29.33
C ASP A 193 -6.60 -8.36 -28.22
N ARG A 194 -7.45 -8.20 -27.19
CA ARG A 194 -8.36 -9.16 -26.52
C ARG A 194 -7.76 -10.53 -26.20
N ILE A 195 -6.44 -10.60 -26.01
CA ILE A 195 -5.79 -11.74 -25.35
C ILE A 195 -4.69 -11.20 -24.43
N LEU A 196 -5.06 -10.85 -23.20
CA LEU A 196 -4.16 -10.92 -22.03
C LEU A 196 -4.89 -10.83 -20.67
N PHE A 197 -6.22 -10.99 -20.65
CA PHE A 197 -7.01 -11.05 -19.41
C PHE A 197 -7.61 -12.42 -19.07
N ASN A 198 -7.33 -13.48 -19.85
CA ASN A 198 -7.85 -14.84 -19.60
C ASN A 198 -6.76 -15.89 -19.32
N LYS A 199 -5.74 -15.56 -18.52
CA LYS A 199 -4.79 -16.59 -18.03
C LYS A 199 -4.49 -16.55 -16.53
N ILE A 200 -5.46 -16.13 -15.71
CA ILE A 200 -5.42 -16.29 -14.24
C ILE A 200 -6.71 -16.90 -13.65
N GLU A 201 -7.73 -17.25 -14.45
CA GLU A 201 -8.98 -17.86 -13.93
C GLU A 201 -9.20 -19.36 -14.21
N ASN A 202 -8.19 -20.10 -14.71
CA ASN A 202 -8.26 -21.57 -14.80
C ASN A 202 -7.21 -22.24 -13.90
N ASN A 203 -7.34 -22.04 -12.59
CA ASN A 203 -6.90 -23.03 -11.60
C ASN A 203 -7.76 -22.89 -10.35
N ARG A 204 -9.04 -23.27 -10.50
CA ARG A 204 -9.92 -23.56 -9.38
C ARG A 204 -10.00 -25.08 -9.24
N PHE A 205 -9.38 -25.58 -8.17
CA PHE A 205 -9.82 -26.72 -7.37
C PHE A 205 -10.34 -27.95 -8.13
N ASP A 206 -9.46 -28.94 -8.30
CA ASP A 206 -9.88 -30.33 -8.43
C ASP A 206 -9.96 -30.92 -7.02
N TYR A 207 -11.14 -30.82 -6.40
CA TYR A 207 -11.47 -31.61 -5.20
C TYR A 207 -11.89 -32.99 -5.68
N GLY A 208 -10.97 -33.95 -5.65
CA GLY A 208 -11.28 -35.36 -5.77
C GLY A 208 -12.16 -35.81 -4.61
N ARG A 209 -13.46 -35.96 -4.89
CA ARG A 209 -14.40 -36.71 -4.06
C ARG A 209 -14.54 -38.10 -4.66
N GLY A 210 -13.93 -39.09 -4.00
CA GLY A 210 -14.21 -40.50 -4.21
C GLY A 210 -14.61 -41.10 -2.87
N ASP A 211 -15.92 -41.15 -2.61
CA ASP A 211 -16.49 -41.86 -1.46
C ASP A 211 -16.52 -43.38 -1.75
N THR A 212 -16.07 -44.15 -0.75
CA THR A 212 -16.58 -45.44 -0.25
C THR A 212 -17.06 -46.52 -1.24
N SER A 213 -16.45 -47.73 -1.17
CA SER A 213 -16.99 -48.93 -0.48
C SER A 213 -16.56 -50.28 -1.10
N SER A 214 -16.05 -51.14 -0.21
CA SER A 214 -16.17 -52.60 -0.09
C SER A 214 -15.93 -53.55 -1.29
N SER A 215 -14.88 -54.36 -1.17
CA SER A 215 -14.93 -55.84 -1.15
C SER A 215 -13.72 -56.39 -0.40
#